data_AF-A0A1V3XCB3-F1
#
_entry.id   AF-A0A1V3XCB3-F1
#
_cell.length_a   1.000
_cell.length_b   1.000
_cell.length_c   1.000
_cell.angle_alpha   90.00
_cell.angle_beta   90.00
_cell.angle_gamma   90.00
#
_symmetry.space_group_name_H-M   'P 1'
#
loop_
_entity.id
_entity.type
_entity.pdbx_description
1 polymer ?
#
loop_
_entity_poly.entity_id
_entity_poly.type
_entity_poly.pdbx_seq_one_letter_code
_entity_poly.pdbx_strand_id
1 'polypeptide(L)'
;MNVSSDSQTRTRMFSRVLGPFLVIVDVTAVVRASDMANLLAQFEANSLWTWVTGAFVLLFGLVMVASHQCWRGTAAIIVSLLGWLVTLRGLLLLAFPKAFVSVADAMIGAQGVWVSLCLVFALVGLYLTYVGWAPTPSRPTQHAATARPDLPRAA
;
A
#
# COMPACT_ATOMS: atom_id res chain seq x y z
N MET A 1 1.78 -19.01 -20.46
CA MET A 1 2.58 -18.54 -19.30
C MET A 1 2.30 -17.04 -19.10
N ASN A 2 1.16 -16.63 -18.52
CA ASN A 2 0.76 -15.20 -18.49
C ASN A 2 0.34 -14.68 -17.08
N VAL A 3 0.21 -15.55 -16.08
CA VAL A 3 -0.33 -15.17 -14.75
C VAL A 3 0.73 -14.46 -13.88
N SER A 4 2.01 -14.81 -14.07
CA SER A 4 3.13 -14.23 -13.31
C SER A 4 3.49 -12.80 -13.76
N SER A 5 3.33 -12.49 -15.05
CA SER A 5 3.60 -11.14 -15.58
C SER A 5 2.51 -10.14 -15.21
N ASP A 6 1.24 -10.57 -15.20
CA ASP A 6 0.12 -9.71 -14.81
C ASP A 6 0.16 -9.35 -13.32
N SER A 7 0.41 -10.35 -12.46
CA SER A 7 0.56 -10.13 -11.02
C SER A 7 1.72 -9.19 -10.66
N GLN A 8 2.90 -9.34 -11.31
CA GLN A 8 4.02 -8.42 -11.11
C GLN A 8 3.68 -6.99 -11.54
N THR A 9 2.94 -6.82 -12.63
CA THR A 9 2.52 -5.50 -13.11
C THR A 9 1.56 -4.84 -12.12
N ARG A 10 0.59 -5.60 -11.58
CA ARG A 10 -0.33 -5.12 -10.54
C ARG A 10 0.41 -4.74 -9.26
N THR A 11 1.32 -5.57 -8.77
CA THR A 11 2.16 -5.26 -7.59
C THR A 11 2.91 -3.95 -7.79
N ARG A 12 3.49 -3.75 -8.97
CA ARG A 12 4.24 -2.52 -9.28
C ARG A 12 3.34 -1.29 -9.28
N MET A 13 2.15 -1.39 -9.88
CA MET A 13 1.18 -0.28 -9.87
C MET A 13 0.72 0.08 -8.45
N PHE A 14 0.39 -0.92 -7.63
CA PHE A 14 0.06 -0.69 -6.22
C PHE A 14 1.23 -0.07 -5.45
N SER A 15 2.46 -0.55 -5.67
CA SER A 15 3.66 -0.02 -5.01
C SER A 15 3.92 1.46 -5.34
N ARG A 16 3.62 1.90 -6.58
CA ARG A 16 3.74 3.30 -7.01
C ARG A 16 2.77 4.24 -6.31
N VAL A 17 1.61 3.74 -5.87
CA VAL A 17 0.59 4.55 -5.19
C VAL A 17 0.76 4.45 -3.68
N LEU A 18 0.83 3.23 -3.14
CA LEU A 18 0.91 2.98 -1.70
C LEU A 18 2.23 3.46 -1.09
N GLY A 19 3.33 3.34 -1.84
CA GLY A 19 4.64 3.77 -1.36
C GLY A 19 4.68 5.24 -0.95
N PRO A 20 4.46 6.17 -1.91
CA PRO A 20 4.41 7.60 -1.60
C PRO A 20 3.30 7.97 -0.62
N PHE A 21 2.13 7.31 -0.72
CA PHE A 21 1.02 7.55 0.21
C PHE A 21 1.41 7.30 1.66
N LEU A 22 2.02 6.14 1.96
CA LEU A 22 2.46 5.81 3.32
C LEU A 22 3.50 6.83 3.82
N VAL A 23 4.51 7.14 3.01
CA VAL A 23 5.54 8.13 3.38
C VAL A 23 4.91 9.48 3.72
N ILE A 24 4.03 10.00 2.87
CA ILE A 24 3.43 11.32 3.08
C ILE A 24 2.56 11.33 4.33
N VAL A 25 1.69 10.33 4.51
CA VAL A 25 0.77 10.26 5.65
C VAL A 25 1.54 10.11 6.96
N ASP A 26 2.49 9.18 7.03
CA ASP A 26 3.23 8.90 8.26
C ASP A 26 4.18 10.03 8.66
N VAL A 27 4.86 10.65 7.70
CA VAL A 27 5.70 11.83 7.97
C VAL A 27 4.83 12.99 8.47
N THR A 28 3.68 13.22 7.83
CA THR A 28 2.74 14.26 8.28
C THR A 28 2.23 13.98 9.68
N ALA A 29 1.90 12.72 9.98
CA ALA A 29 1.43 12.28 11.30
C ALA A 29 2.48 12.48 12.40
N VAL A 30 3.76 12.25 12.11
CA VAL A 30 4.86 12.52 13.06
C VAL A 30 5.09 14.02 13.23
N VAL A 31 5.13 14.79 12.14
CA VAL A 31 5.32 16.25 12.20
C VAL A 31 4.19 16.92 12.98
N ARG A 32 2.97 16.40 12.85
CA ARG A 32 1.76 16.91 13.51
C ARG A 32 1.34 16.05 14.70
N ALA A 33 2.27 15.34 15.34
CA ALA A 33 1.95 14.42 16.44
C ALA A 33 1.19 15.12 17.59
N SER A 34 1.50 16.38 17.89
CA SER A 34 0.80 17.19 18.90
C SER A 34 -0.69 17.42 18.58
N ASP A 35 -1.06 17.43 17.30
CA ASP A 35 -2.42 17.68 16.84
C ASP A 35 -3.27 16.40 16.78
N MET A 36 -2.63 15.23 16.73
CA MET A 36 -3.31 13.95 16.44
C MET A 36 -4.40 13.63 17.47
N ALA A 37 -4.16 13.89 18.76
CA ALA A 37 -5.15 13.68 19.81
C ALA A 37 -6.41 14.55 19.61
N ASN A 38 -6.22 15.82 19.24
CA ASN A 38 -7.33 16.74 18.98
C ASN A 38 -8.11 16.33 17.72
N LEU A 39 -7.42 15.92 16.66
CA LEU A 39 -8.06 15.41 15.45
C LEU A 39 -8.88 14.13 15.74
N LEU A 40 -8.36 13.24 16.57
CA LEU A 40 -9.08 12.02 16.97
C LEU A 40 -10.35 12.37 17.78
N ALA A 41 -10.26 13.31 18.72
CA ALA A 41 -11.41 13.74 19.52
C ALA A 41 -12.51 14.38 18.65
N GLN A 42 -12.14 15.24 17.69
CA GLN A 42 -13.10 15.82 16.74
C GLN A 42 -13.72 14.77 15.82
N PHE A 43 -12.94 13.78 15.42
CA PHE A 43 -13.42 12.68 14.61
C PHE A 43 -14.43 11.80 15.36
N GLU A 44 -14.15 11.45 16.61
CA GLU A 44 -15.06 10.70 17.48
C GLU A 44 -16.38 11.45 17.75
N ALA A 45 -16.28 12.77 18.00
CA ALA A 45 -17.46 13.61 18.24
C ALA A 45 -18.42 13.66 17.04
N ASN A 46 -17.93 13.37 15.84
CA ASN A 46 -18.72 13.39 14.61
C ASN A 46 -18.96 11.97 14.06
N SER A 47 -20.04 11.34 14.52
CA SER A 47 -20.44 9.99 14.10
C SER A 47 -20.57 9.82 12.58
N LEU A 48 -21.03 10.84 11.85
CA LEU A 48 -21.11 10.82 10.39
C LEU A 48 -19.73 10.68 9.73
N TRP A 49 -18.72 11.42 10.21
CA TRP A 49 -17.36 11.32 9.69
C TRP A 49 -16.75 9.96 9.98
N THR A 50 -16.96 9.43 11.18
CA THR A 50 -16.53 8.09 11.57
C THR A 50 -17.11 7.02 10.64
N TRP A 51 -18.41 7.08 10.36
CA TRP A 51 -19.09 6.16 9.45
C TRP A 51 -18.61 6.30 8.00
N VAL A 52 -18.58 7.52 7.47
CA VAL A 52 -18.16 7.78 6.08
C VAL A 52 -16.72 7.35 5.85
N THR A 53 -15.80 7.75 6.73
CA THR A 53 -14.39 7.34 6.64
C THR A 53 -14.27 5.82 6.75
N GLY A 54 -14.99 5.18 7.66
CA GLY A 54 -15.04 3.72 7.76
C GLY A 54 -15.45 3.06 6.45
N ALA A 55 -16.52 3.54 5.81
CA ALA A 55 -17.02 3.01 4.54
C ALA A 55 -16.00 3.14 3.40
N PHE A 56 -15.38 4.31 3.26
CA PHE A 56 -14.36 4.52 2.23
C PHE A 56 -13.09 3.69 2.48
N VAL A 57 -12.63 3.62 3.74
CA VAL A 57 -11.46 2.80 4.11
C VAL A 57 -11.73 1.32 3.86
N LEU A 58 -12.92 0.83 4.22
CA LEU A 58 -13.32 -0.56 3.97
C LEU A 58 -13.40 -0.85 2.47
N LEU A 59 -14.05 0.02 1.70
CA LEU A 59 -14.15 -0.11 0.24
C LEU A 59 -12.76 -0.17 -0.40
N PHE A 60 -11.87 0.76 -0.04
CA PHE A 60 -10.51 0.79 -0.55
C PHE A 60 -9.73 -0.48 -0.17
N GLY A 61 -9.82 -0.93 1.07
CA GLY A 61 -9.21 -2.18 1.52
C GLY A 61 -9.71 -3.40 0.74
N LEU A 62 -11.03 -3.53 0.56
CA LEU A 62 -11.62 -4.62 -0.23
C LEU A 62 -11.18 -4.58 -1.69
N VAL A 63 -11.10 -3.39 -2.31
CA VAL A 63 -10.55 -3.23 -3.66
C VAL A 63 -9.09 -3.70 -3.70
N MET A 64 -8.27 -3.35 -2.70
CA MET A 64 -6.89 -3.84 -2.63
C MET A 64 -6.82 -5.36 -2.50
N VAL A 65 -7.59 -5.97 -1.59
CA VAL A 65 -7.61 -7.42 -1.37
C VAL A 65 -8.09 -8.16 -2.62
N ALA A 66 -9.20 -7.72 -3.22
CA ALA A 66 -9.72 -8.31 -4.45
C ALA A 66 -8.75 -8.13 -5.64
N SER A 67 -8.05 -6.99 -5.67
CA SER A 67 -7.13 -6.65 -6.75
C SER A 67 -5.71 -7.17 -6.53
N HIS A 68 -5.37 -7.68 -5.35
CA HIS A 68 -4.00 -8.08 -5.04
C HIS A 68 -3.95 -9.20 -4.00
N GLN A 69 -4.03 -10.45 -4.47
CA GLN A 69 -3.82 -11.67 -3.69
C GLN A 69 -2.56 -12.44 -4.13
N CYS A 70 -1.53 -11.69 -4.56
CA CYS A 70 -0.26 -12.29 -4.94
C CYS A 70 0.68 -12.33 -3.72
N TRP A 71 1.13 -13.53 -3.36
CA TRP A 71 2.05 -13.76 -2.24
C TRP A 71 3.49 -14.02 -2.70
N ARG A 72 3.78 -13.76 -3.99
CA ARG A 72 5.08 -14.04 -4.59
C ARG A 72 5.94 -12.79 -4.64
N GLY A 73 6.93 -12.73 -3.76
CA GLY A 73 7.89 -11.65 -3.63
C GLY A 73 7.53 -10.66 -2.52
N THR A 74 8.55 -10.04 -1.93
CA THR A 74 8.42 -9.22 -0.72
C THR A 74 7.42 -8.06 -0.90
N ALA A 75 7.51 -7.31 -2.00
CA ALA A 75 6.59 -6.22 -2.27
C ALA A 75 5.13 -6.70 -2.45
N ALA A 76 4.92 -7.85 -3.07
CA ALA A 76 3.59 -8.42 -3.26
C ALA A 76 2.96 -8.81 -1.91
N ILE A 77 3.74 -9.43 -1.02
CA ILE A 77 3.34 -9.78 0.34
C ILE A 77 2.98 -8.50 1.13
N ILE A 78 3.82 -7.47 1.09
CA ILE A 78 3.55 -6.20 1.79
C ILE A 78 2.25 -5.57 1.30
N VAL A 79 2.03 -5.49 -0.02
CA VAL A 79 0.80 -4.92 -0.59
C VAL A 79 -0.43 -5.71 -0.16
N SER A 80 -0.37 -7.04 -0.17
CA SER A 80 -1.48 -7.89 0.26
C SER A 80 -1.76 -7.76 1.76
N LEU A 81 -0.72 -7.70 2.59
CA LEU A 81 -0.87 -7.46 4.03
C LEU A 81 -1.47 -6.07 4.32
N LEU A 82 -1.03 -5.03 3.61
CA LEU A 82 -1.62 -3.69 3.70
C LEU A 82 -3.10 -3.70 3.31
N GLY A 83 -3.46 -4.42 2.25
CA GLY A 83 -4.86 -4.56 1.85
C GLY A 83 -5.73 -5.11 2.98
N TRP A 84 -5.30 -6.23 3.58
CA TRP A 84 -6.01 -6.84 4.71
C TRP A 84 -6.03 -5.96 5.96
N LEU A 85 -4.92 -5.27 6.28
CA LEU A 85 -4.87 -4.34 7.40
C LEU A 85 -5.87 -3.20 7.23
N VAL A 86 -5.93 -2.61 6.04
CA VAL A 86 -6.87 -1.52 5.70
C VAL A 86 -8.32 -2.03 5.74
N THR A 87 -8.60 -3.22 5.21
CA THR A 87 -9.92 -3.85 5.31
C THR A 87 -10.35 -4.04 6.76
N LEU A 88 -9.47 -4.61 7.60
CA LEU A 88 -9.76 -4.81 9.03
C LEU A 88 -9.99 -3.48 9.73
N ARG A 89 -9.15 -2.47 9.45
CA ARG A 89 -9.31 -1.12 9.99
C ARG A 89 -10.65 -0.50 9.61
N GLY A 90 -11.03 -0.56 8.33
CA GLY A 90 -12.32 -0.04 7.85
C GLY A 90 -13.51 -0.77 8.47
N LEU A 91 -13.43 -2.08 8.62
CA LEU A 91 -14.45 -2.89 9.28
C LEU A 91 -14.59 -2.51 10.76
N LEU A 92 -13.48 -2.42 11.50
CA LEU A 92 -13.49 -2.01 12.91
C LEU A 92 -14.05 -0.59 13.06
N LEU A 93 -13.67 0.32 12.17
CA LEU A 93 -14.14 1.70 12.20
C LEU A 93 -15.65 1.80 11.93
N LEU A 94 -16.19 1.00 11.01
CA LEU A 94 -17.62 0.97 10.70
C LEU A 94 -18.46 0.25 11.75
N ALA A 95 -18.06 -0.96 12.14
CA ALA A 95 -18.86 -1.84 12.97
C ALA A 95 -18.64 -1.59 14.47
N PHE A 96 -17.43 -1.14 14.85
CA PHE A 96 -17.00 -0.99 16.24
C PHE A 96 -16.21 0.31 16.46
N PRO A 97 -16.77 1.49 16.13
CA PRO A 97 -16.04 2.76 16.15
C PRO A 97 -15.41 3.09 17.51
N LYS A 98 -16.11 2.79 18.62
CA LYS A 98 -15.58 3.01 19.99
C LYS A 98 -14.34 2.17 20.28
N ALA A 99 -14.31 0.92 19.83
CA ALA A 99 -13.15 0.06 20.01
C ALA A 99 -11.96 0.57 19.18
N PHE A 100 -12.22 1.02 17.95
CA PHE A 100 -11.19 1.63 17.10
C PHE A 100 -10.61 2.90 17.74
N VAL A 101 -11.45 3.82 18.23
CA VAL A 101 -11.01 5.06 18.87
C VAL A 101 -10.21 4.79 20.13
N SER A 102 -10.64 3.84 20.98
CA SER A 102 -9.89 3.47 22.18
C SER A 102 -8.48 2.95 21.87
N VAL A 103 -8.32 2.13 20.82
CA VAL A 103 -7.00 1.67 20.37
C VAL A 103 -6.18 2.83 19.83
N ALA A 104 -6.78 3.71 19.02
CA ALA A 104 -6.09 4.87 18.48
C ALA A 104 -5.59 5.83 19.57
N ASP A 105 -6.43 6.09 20.59
CA ASP A 105 -6.08 6.95 21.72
C ASP A 105 -4.94 6.35 22.56
N ALA A 106 -5.00 5.05 22.85
CA ALA A 106 -3.91 4.35 23.55
C ALA A 106 -2.58 4.42 22.78
N MET A 107 -2.63 4.32 21.45
CA MET A 107 -1.45 4.43 20.60
C MET A 107 -0.88 5.85 20.60
N ILE A 108 -1.73 6.87 20.43
CA ILE A 108 -1.32 8.29 20.42
C ILE A 108 -0.76 8.69 21.80
N GLY A 109 -1.41 8.27 22.89
CA GLY A 109 -0.94 8.52 24.26
C GLY A 109 0.42 7.89 24.54
N ALA A 110 0.74 6.76 23.90
CA ALA A 110 2.07 6.16 23.90
C ALA A 110 2.93 6.75 22.78
N GLN A 111 3.28 8.04 22.88
CA GLN A 111 3.96 8.80 21.80
C GLN A 111 5.17 8.07 21.18
N GLY A 112 5.99 7.39 21.98
CA GLY A 112 7.12 6.59 21.48
C GLY A 112 6.70 5.43 20.57
N VAL A 113 5.63 4.72 20.93
CA VAL A 113 5.04 3.63 20.13
C VAL A 113 4.42 4.18 18.85
N TRP A 114 3.66 5.27 18.95
CA TRP A 114 3.06 5.95 17.80
C TRP A 114 4.12 6.36 16.77
N VAL A 115 5.13 7.11 17.20
CA VAL A 115 6.21 7.59 16.32
C VAL A 115 6.98 6.42 15.72
N SER A 116 7.29 5.39 16.52
CA SER A 116 7.96 4.19 16.02
C SER A 116 7.14 3.49 14.92
N LEU A 117 5.82 3.40 15.10
CA LEU A 117 4.96 2.76 14.11
C LEU A 117 4.88 3.56 12.81
N CYS A 118 4.71 4.89 12.90
CA CYS A 118 4.77 5.77 11.74
C CYS A 118 6.11 5.66 11.00
N LEU A 119 7.23 5.61 11.72
CA LEU A 119 8.55 5.41 11.11
C LEU A 119 8.64 4.07 10.37
N VAL A 120 8.13 2.98 10.96
CA VAL A 120 8.10 1.66 10.30
C VAL A 120 7.27 1.71 9.03
N PHE A 121 6.05 2.28 9.06
CA PHE A 121 5.22 2.38 7.87
C PHE A 121 5.81 3.33 6.81
N ALA A 122 6.46 4.42 7.22
CA ALA A 122 7.19 5.30 6.30
C ALA A 122 8.34 4.56 5.61
N LEU A 123 9.11 3.73 6.32
CA LEU A 123 10.18 2.91 5.74
C LEU A 123 9.62 1.85 4.77
N VAL A 124 8.50 1.22 5.11
CA VAL A 124 7.78 0.32 4.20
C VAL A 124 7.33 1.07 2.94
N GLY A 125 6.79 2.28 3.11
CA GLY A 125 6.40 3.17 2.02
C GLY A 125 7.57 3.54 1.11
N LEU A 126 8.73 3.85 1.69
CA LEU A 126 9.94 4.14 0.94
C LEU A 126 10.41 2.92 0.12
N TYR A 127 10.39 1.74 0.73
CA TYR A 127 10.68 0.48 0.03
C TYR A 127 9.73 0.22 -1.15
N LEU A 128 8.42 0.37 -0.94
CA LEU A 128 7.43 0.21 -2.00
C LEU A 128 7.60 1.25 -3.10
N THR A 129 7.93 2.50 -2.75
CA THR A 129 8.22 3.56 -3.71
C THR A 129 9.41 3.15 -4.58
N TYR A 130 10.49 2.68 -3.96
CA TYR A 130 11.65 2.17 -4.68
C TYR A 130 11.27 1.04 -5.63
N VAL A 131 10.54 0.01 -5.17
CA VAL A 131 10.12 -1.12 -6.03
C VAL A 131 9.18 -0.69 -7.15
N GLY A 132 8.26 0.24 -6.88
CA GLY A 132 7.32 0.75 -7.88
C GLY A 132 8.01 1.50 -9.02
N TRP A 133 9.06 2.25 -8.70
CA TRP A 133 9.75 3.15 -9.63
C TRP A 133 11.11 2.63 -10.13
N ALA A 134 11.63 1.54 -9.56
CA ALA A 134 12.87 0.91 -10.02
C ALA A 134 12.79 0.55 -11.52
N PRO A 135 13.83 0.83 -12.32
CA PRO A 135 13.87 0.44 -13.73
C PRO A 135 13.83 -1.08 -13.88
N THR A 136 12.91 -1.60 -14.69
CA THR A 136 12.94 -3.01 -15.09
C THR A 136 14.15 -3.19 -16.02
N PRO A 137 15.05 -4.17 -15.79
CA PRO A 137 16.16 -4.43 -16.69
C PRO A 137 15.62 -4.62 -18.12
N SER A 138 16.01 -3.74 -19.03
CA SER A 138 15.69 -3.84 -20.45
C SER A 138 16.24 -5.17 -20.95
N ARG A 139 15.37 -6.16 -21.17
CA ARG A 139 15.78 -7.40 -21.83
C ARG A 139 16.25 -7.00 -23.23
N PRO A 140 17.54 -7.18 -23.59
CA PRO A 140 17.99 -6.84 -24.93
C PRO A 140 17.16 -7.63 -25.94
N THR A 141 16.57 -6.89 -26.86
CA THR A 141 15.84 -7.30 -28.05
C THR A 141 16.17 -8.72 -28.54
N GLN A 142 15.25 -9.68 -28.31
CA GLN A 142 15.22 -10.98 -28.97
C GLN A 142 15.00 -10.89 -30.51
N HIS A 143 14.94 -9.68 -31.06
CA HIS A 143 14.71 -9.38 -32.47
C HIS A 143 15.93 -9.63 -33.39
N ALA A 144 17.11 -9.92 -32.84
CA ALA A 144 18.30 -10.22 -33.65
C ALA A 144 18.41 -11.70 -34.08
N ALA A 145 17.59 -12.60 -33.55
CA ALA A 145 17.71 -14.04 -33.83
C ALA A 145 16.84 -14.53 -35.01
N THR A 146 15.90 -13.73 -35.51
CA THR A 146 15.02 -14.11 -36.65
C THR A 146 15.38 -13.41 -37.96
N ALA A 147 16.36 -12.51 -37.98
CA ALA A 147 16.85 -11.83 -39.18
C ALA A 147 18.07 -12.54 -39.80
N ARG A 148 17.93 -13.84 -40.12
CA ARG A 148 18.71 -14.48 -41.19
C ARG A 148 17.75 -15.35 -42.01
N PRO A 149 17.10 -14.80 -43.05
CA PRO A 149 16.64 -15.62 -44.15
C PRO A 149 17.89 -16.20 -44.80
N ASP A 150 18.01 -17.52 -44.79
CA ASP A 150 19.02 -18.26 -45.53
C ASP A 150 19.00 -17.81 -47.00
N LEU A 151 20.05 -17.10 -47.43
CA LEU A 151 20.28 -16.84 -48.84
C LEU A 151 20.78 -18.16 -49.47
N PRO A 152 20.05 -18.75 -50.44
CA PRO A 152 20.54 -19.93 -51.14
C PRO A 152 21.80 -19.54 -51.92
N ARG A 153 22.91 -20.24 -51.63
CA ARG A 153 24.13 -20.17 -52.44
C ARG A 153 23.81 -20.67 -53.84
N ALA A 154 24.25 -19.90 -54.83
CA ALA A 154 24.12 -20.16 -56.25
C ALA A 154 24.64 -21.54 -56.67
N ALA A 155 24.04 -22.07 -57.74
CA ALA A 155 24.71 -22.80 -58.82
C ALA A 155 24.00 -22.46 -60.13
#